data_AF-A0AAN7A3V5-F1
#
_entry.id   AF-A0AAN7A3V5-F1
#
_cell.length_a   1.000
_cell.length_b   1.000
_cell.length_c   1.000
_cell.angle_alpha   90.00
_cell.angle_beta   90.00
_cell.angle_gamma   90.00
#
_symmetry.space_group_name_H-M   'P 1'
#
loop_
_entity.id
_entity.type
_entity.pdbx_description
1 polymer ?
#
loop_
_entity_poly.entity_id
_entity_poly.type
_entity_poly.pdbx_seq_one_letter_code
_entity_poly.pdbx_strand_id
1 'polypeptide(L)'
;MHSILALAALVPAVVGQTFYGCYTEIPTRALTGASTADFEAMTIEACEAYCTDPTRNFTIWGLEYGGECYCGNSLDTGSFPTFPEDCSMSCTGDAGQTCGGPNRISLYGINEEAPVHTPYPHPEVEAPVYQGCFTELPAPDRALSGGFGFSPAAMTIQRCADYCLNSGFTWFGLQYMAECFCGPELDSLSTQLNDTDCDLACTGAPTETCGGSSKLSVYQWV
;
A
#
# COMPACT_ATOMS: atom_id res chain seq x y z
N MET A 1 -19.31 -52.78 -31.99
CA MET A 1 -19.71 -51.39 -31.71
C MET A 1 -18.89 -50.94 -30.51
N HIS A 2 -17.77 -50.26 -30.74
CA HIS A 2 -16.90 -49.78 -29.66
C HIS A 2 -17.37 -48.38 -29.26
N SER A 3 -18.01 -48.27 -28.09
CA SER A 3 -18.32 -46.98 -27.48
C SER A 3 -17.02 -46.31 -27.03
N ILE A 4 -16.67 -45.20 -27.68
CA ILE A 4 -15.63 -44.30 -27.24
C ILE A 4 -16.25 -43.42 -26.15
N LEU A 5 -15.93 -43.69 -24.88
CA LEU A 5 -16.13 -42.71 -23.82
C LEU A 5 -15.09 -41.60 -24.01
N ALA A 6 -15.53 -40.43 -24.45
CA ALA A 6 -14.74 -39.22 -24.35
C ALA A 6 -14.76 -38.76 -22.88
N LEU A 7 -13.65 -38.98 -22.16
CA LEU A 7 -13.40 -38.24 -20.92
C LEU A 7 -13.18 -36.77 -21.31
N ALA A 8 -14.15 -35.91 -21.01
CA ALA A 8 -13.91 -34.48 -20.97
C ALA A 8 -12.94 -34.23 -19.80
N ALA A 9 -11.69 -33.89 -20.12
CA ALA A 9 -10.79 -33.32 -19.14
C ALA A 9 -11.44 -32.04 -18.62
N LEU A 10 -11.80 -32.02 -17.33
CA LEU A 10 -12.03 -30.77 -16.62
C LEU A 10 -10.71 -30.03 -16.66
N VAL A 11 -10.56 -29.11 -17.62
CA VAL A 11 -9.52 -28.09 -17.55
C VAL A 11 -9.86 -27.33 -16.26
N PRO A 12 -9.00 -27.37 -15.21
CA PRO A 12 -9.22 -26.52 -14.06
C PRO A 12 -9.34 -25.10 -14.59
N ALA A 13 -10.37 -24.37 -14.17
CA ALA A 13 -10.37 -22.93 -14.39
C ALA A 13 -9.03 -22.44 -13.88
N VAL A 14 -8.20 -21.87 -14.77
CA VAL A 14 -7.01 -21.15 -14.35
C VAL A 14 -7.58 -20.02 -13.49
N VAL A 15 -7.50 -20.19 -12.17
CA VAL A 15 -7.82 -19.12 -11.25
C VAL A 15 -6.71 -18.11 -11.51
N GLY A 16 -7.04 -17.05 -12.25
CA GLY A 16 -6.06 -16.02 -12.55
C GLY A 16 -5.61 -15.39 -11.23
N GLN A 17 -4.31 -15.13 -11.12
CA GLN A 17 -3.82 -14.33 -10.00
C GLN A 17 -4.42 -12.93 -10.04
N THR A 18 -4.76 -12.41 -8.87
CA THR A 18 -5.17 -11.01 -8.67
C THR A 18 -4.01 -10.27 -8.01
N PHE A 19 -3.66 -9.10 -8.54
CA PHE A 19 -2.78 -8.16 -7.84
C PHE A 19 -3.62 -7.30 -6.90
N TYR A 20 -3.36 -7.39 -5.60
CA TYR A 20 -4.09 -6.65 -4.57
C TYR A 20 -3.51 -5.25 -4.34
N GLY A 21 -2.23 -5.05 -4.63
CA GLY A 21 -1.57 -3.75 -4.48
C GLY A 21 -0.22 -3.82 -3.77
N CYS A 22 0.32 -2.65 -3.44
CA CYS A 22 1.50 -2.53 -2.60
C CYS A 22 1.07 -2.40 -1.13
N TYR A 23 1.72 -3.15 -0.25
CA TYR A 23 1.43 -3.15 1.18
C TYR A 23 2.69 -2.85 2.00
N THR A 24 2.48 -2.29 3.19
CA THR A 24 3.55 -2.10 4.15
C THR A 24 4.09 -3.43 4.65
N GLU A 25 5.42 -3.54 4.68
CA GLU A 25 6.08 -4.60 5.41
C GLU A 25 6.28 -4.19 6.87
N ILE A 26 6.07 -5.12 7.79
CA ILE A 26 6.11 -4.86 9.23
C ILE A 26 7.15 -5.75 9.92
N PRO A 27 7.63 -5.39 11.14
CA PRO A 27 8.66 -6.16 11.82
C PRO A 27 8.33 -7.65 12.04
N THR A 28 7.05 -8.02 12.09
CA THR A 28 6.59 -9.42 12.28
C THR A 28 6.32 -10.18 10.98
N ARG A 29 6.55 -9.55 9.82
CA ARG A 29 6.15 -9.98 8.48
C ARG A 29 4.66 -9.78 8.16
N ALA A 30 4.37 -9.13 7.04
CA ALA A 30 3.02 -8.99 6.50
C ALA A 30 2.39 -10.35 6.19
N LEU A 31 3.18 -11.31 5.69
CA LEU A 31 2.78 -12.70 5.49
C LEU A 31 3.68 -13.63 6.31
N THR A 32 3.09 -14.40 7.21
CA THR A 32 3.80 -15.19 8.24
C THR A 32 3.89 -16.68 7.94
N GLY A 33 3.44 -17.11 6.76
CA GLY A 33 3.49 -18.50 6.31
C GLY A 33 4.88 -18.93 5.83
N ALA A 34 4.92 -19.70 4.75
CA ALA A 34 6.18 -20.10 4.15
C ALA A 34 6.87 -18.91 3.44
N SER A 35 8.19 -19.00 3.26
CA SER A 35 8.95 -18.03 2.47
C SER A 35 10.10 -18.69 1.73
N THR A 36 10.60 -18.02 0.70
CA THR A 36 11.81 -18.37 -0.04
C THR A 36 12.41 -17.12 -0.67
N ALA A 37 13.61 -17.22 -1.23
CA ALA A 37 14.24 -16.13 -1.94
C ALA A 37 15.10 -16.65 -3.09
N ASP A 38 15.07 -15.93 -4.21
CA ASP A 38 15.92 -16.14 -5.37
C ASP A 38 16.32 -14.77 -5.95
N PHE A 39 17.55 -14.35 -5.68
CA PHE A 39 18.05 -13.06 -6.17
C PHE A 39 18.60 -13.12 -7.60
N GLU A 40 18.40 -14.23 -8.32
CA GLU A 40 18.78 -14.39 -9.72
C GLU A 40 17.57 -14.60 -10.65
N ALA A 41 16.54 -15.32 -10.19
CA ALA A 41 15.46 -15.79 -11.06
C ALA A 41 14.03 -15.64 -10.48
N MET A 42 13.82 -14.81 -9.45
CA MET A 42 12.47 -14.61 -8.90
C MET A 42 11.54 -13.95 -9.93
N THR A 43 10.35 -14.49 -10.08
CA THR A 43 9.22 -13.90 -10.82
C THR A 43 7.95 -14.00 -9.98
N ILE A 44 6.91 -13.27 -10.37
CA ILE A 44 5.60 -13.35 -9.70
C ILE A 44 5.06 -14.79 -9.77
N GLU A 45 5.17 -15.46 -10.92
CA GLU A 45 4.71 -16.83 -11.14
C GLU A 45 5.52 -17.85 -10.35
N ALA A 46 6.83 -17.62 -10.18
CA ALA A 46 7.67 -18.49 -9.36
C ALA A 46 7.24 -18.44 -7.89
N CYS A 47 6.94 -17.24 -7.38
CA CYS A 47 6.44 -17.06 -6.02
C CYS A 47 5.02 -17.65 -5.83
N GLU A 48 4.12 -17.41 -6.79
CA GLU A 48 2.79 -18.04 -6.82
C GLU A 48 2.93 -19.56 -6.72
N ALA A 49 3.67 -20.18 -7.65
CA ALA A 49 3.84 -21.64 -7.70
C ALA A 49 4.46 -22.20 -6.41
N TYR A 50 5.39 -21.48 -5.80
CA TYR A 50 5.95 -21.85 -4.51
C TYR A 50 4.88 -21.87 -3.41
N CYS A 51 4.07 -20.82 -3.31
CA CYS A 51 3.07 -20.64 -2.26
C CYS A 51 1.84 -21.55 -2.43
N THR A 52 1.35 -21.71 -3.66
CA THR A 52 0.16 -22.50 -3.98
C THR A 52 0.45 -24.00 -4.14
N ASP A 53 1.71 -24.43 -3.98
CA ASP A 53 2.08 -25.85 -3.99
C ASP A 53 1.17 -26.64 -3.03
N PRO A 54 0.65 -27.83 -3.42
CA PRO A 54 -0.30 -28.60 -2.61
C PRO A 54 0.19 -28.96 -1.19
N THR A 55 1.50 -28.95 -0.94
CA THR A 55 2.07 -29.19 0.39
C THR A 55 2.06 -27.96 1.29
N ARG A 56 2.00 -26.76 0.71
CA ARG A 56 1.96 -25.47 1.44
C ARG A 56 0.56 -24.88 1.50
N ASN A 57 -0.18 -24.98 0.40
CA ASN A 57 -1.60 -24.63 0.30
C ASN A 57 -1.92 -23.21 0.80
N PHE A 58 -1.08 -22.24 0.42
CA PHE A 58 -1.34 -20.82 0.63
C PHE A 58 -2.08 -20.22 -0.56
N THR A 59 -2.90 -19.21 -0.28
CA THR A 59 -3.77 -18.55 -1.27
C THR A 59 -3.34 -17.11 -1.56
N ILE A 60 -2.37 -16.61 -0.79
CA ILE A 60 -1.81 -15.27 -0.88
C ILE A 60 -0.29 -15.41 -0.93
N TRP A 61 0.31 -14.62 -1.79
CA TRP A 61 1.75 -14.47 -1.87
C TRP A 61 2.13 -13.02 -2.02
N GLY A 62 3.34 -12.69 -1.61
CA GLY A 62 3.85 -11.35 -1.67
C GLY A 62 5.33 -11.34 -2.00
N LEU A 63 5.72 -10.42 -2.86
CA LEU A 63 7.09 -10.27 -3.32
C LEU A 63 7.71 -9.00 -2.72
N GLU A 64 8.95 -9.12 -2.25
CA GLU A 64 9.71 -8.02 -1.66
C GLU A 64 11.15 -8.00 -2.21
N TYR A 65 11.74 -6.80 -2.24
CA TYR A 65 13.15 -6.58 -2.54
C TYR A 65 13.64 -7.23 -3.85
N GLY A 66 12.76 -7.39 -4.83
CA GLY A 66 13.05 -7.96 -6.14
C GLY A 66 13.22 -9.50 -6.17
N GLY A 67 13.62 -10.13 -5.06
CA GLY A 67 14.00 -11.54 -5.02
C GLY A 67 13.37 -12.36 -3.90
N GLU A 68 12.61 -11.75 -3.01
CA GLU A 68 12.02 -12.43 -1.85
C GLU A 68 10.56 -12.78 -2.12
N CYS A 69 10.13 -13.94 -1.61
CA CYS A 69 8.77 -14.45 -1.74
C CYS A 69 8.25 -14.91 -0.38
N TYR A 70 7.07 -14.43 -0.02
CA TYR A 70 6.38 -14.74 1.23
C TYR A 70 4.97 -15.25 0.94
N CYS A 71 4.51 -16.21 1.71
CA CYS A 71 3.23 -16.87 1.55
C CYS A 71 2.36 -16.68 2.79
N GLY A 72 1.04 -16.65 2.60
CA GLY A 72 0.09 -16.60 3.70
C GLY A 72 -1.34 -16.90 3.27
N ASN A 73 -2.25 -16.85 4.24
CA ASN A 73 -3.70 -16.89 4.01
C ASN A 73 -4.41 -15.68 4.64
N SER A 74 -3.65 -14.80 5.26
CA SER A 74 -4.09 -13.53 5.84
C SER A 74 -2.88 -12.59 5.92
N LEU A 75 -3.13 -11.29 5.98
CA LEU A 75 -2.12 -10.30 6.34
C LEU A 75 -2.01 -10.23 7.86
N ASP A 76 -0.80 -10.02 8.38
CA ASP A 76 -0.61 -9.76 9.80
C ASP A 76 -1.03 -8.33 10.18
N THR A 77 -1.41 -8.14 11.44
CA THR A 77 -1.97 -6.87 11.92
C THR A 77 -0.94 -5.74 11.80
N GLY A 78 -1.35 -4.65 11.13
CA GLY A 78 -0.48 -3.49 10.91
C GLY A 78 0.17 -3.46 9.52
N SER A 79 -0.02 -4.49 8.69
CA SER A 79 0.21 -4.37 7.24
C SER A 79 -1.03 -3.79 6.57
N PHE A 80 -0.85 -2.77 5.75
CA PHE A 80 -1.94 -2.04 5.09
C PHE A 80 -1.53 -1.57 3.69
N PRO A 81 -2.49 -1.26 2.81
CA PRO A 81 -2.19 -0.71 1.50
C PRO A 81 -1.37 0.57 1.58
N THR A 82 -0.36 0.69 0.72
CA THR A 82 0.46 1.90 0.53
C THR A 82 0.48 2.30 -0.94
N PHE A 83 1.18 3.38 -1.25
CA PHE A 83 1.35 3.86 -2.61
C PHE A 83 2.03 2.80 -3.49
N PRO A 84 1.47 2.46 -4.67
CA PRO A 84 2.05 1.48 -5.60
C PRO A 84 3.50 1.78 -5.97
N GLU A 85 3.91 3.04 -6.00
CA GLU A 85 5.27 3.49 -6.32
C GLU A 85 6.31 3.01 -5.30
N ASP A 86 5.89 2.71 -4.07
CA ASP A 86 6.73 2.12 -3.04
C ASP A 86 7.13 0.68 -3.38
N CYS A 87 6.32 -0.01 -4.19
CA CYS A 87 6.61 -1.31 -4.76
C CYS A 87 7.07 -1.13 -6.21
N SER A 88 8.29 -0.66 -6.43
CA SER A 88 8.81 -0.38 -7.77
C SER A 88 10.08 -1.16 -8.13
N MET A 89 10.53 -2.08 -7.26
CA MET A 89 11.67 -2.95 -7.59
C MET A 89 11.26 -3.99 -8.61
N SER A 90 12.05 -4.09 -9.68
CA SER A 90 11.90 -5.15 -10.66
C SER A 90 12.19 -6.52 -10.04
N CYS A 91 11.50 -7.54 -10.53
CA CYS A 91 11.83 -8.92 -10.21
C CYS A 91 13.20 -9.31 -10.78
N THR A 92 13.97 -10.12 -10.05
CA THR A 92 15.32 -10.53 -10.48
C THR A 92 15.30 -11.44 -11.70
N GLY A 93 14.26 -12.27 -11.84
CA GLY A 93 14.05 -13.16 -12.99
C GLY A 93 13.29 -12.56 -14.16
N ASP A 94 12.58 -11.45 -13.97
CA ASP A 94 11.89 -10.71 -15.03
C ASP A 94 11.80 -9.22 -14.73
N ALA A 95 12.60 -8.42 -15.45
CA ALA A 95 12.65 -6.98 -15.25
C ALA A 95 11.35 -6.25 -15.64
N GLY A 96 10.45 -6.89 -16.39
CA GLY A 96 9.13 -6.38 -16.75
C GLY A 96 8.08 -6.53 -15.65
N GLN A 97 8.40 -7.26 -14.58
CA GLN A 97 7.53 -7.48 -13.43
C GLN A 97 7.99 -6.68 -12.21
N THR A 98 7.05 -6.46 -11.29
CA THR A 98 7.28 -5.70 -10.05
C THR A 98 7.21 -6.64 -8.84
N CYS A 99 8.29 -6.65 -8.06
CA CYS A 99 8.54 -7.54 -6.93
C CYS A 99 8.79 -6.75 -5.64
N GLY A 100 7.85 -5.86 -5.30
CA GLY A 100 7.88 -5.10 -4.06
C GLY A 100 8.89 -3.97 -4.06
N GLY A 101 9.41 -3.67 -2.88
CA GLY A 101 10.40 -2.62 -2.61
C GLY A 101 11.00 -2.81 -1.21
N PRO A 102 11.89 -1.91 -0.76
CA PRO A 102 12.43 -2.01 0.59
C PRO A 102 11.35 -1.82 1.65
N ASN A 103 11.08 -2.85 2.47
CA ASN A 103 9.98 -2.88 3.45
C ASN A 103 8.60 -2.68 2.80
N ARG A 104 8.41 -3.20 1.59
CA ARG A 104 7.20 -3.03 0.78
C ARG A 104 6.90 -4.29 -0.01
N ILE A 105 5.72 -4.86 0.21
CA ILE A 105 5.33 -6.14 -0.36
C ILE A 105 4.31 -5.94 -1.49
N SER A 106 4.63 -6.40 -2.70
CA SER A 106 3.64 -6.51 -3.79
C SER A 106 2.78 -7.73 -3.54
N LEU A 107 1.51 -7.52 -3.20
CA LEU A 107 0.63 -8.58 -2.71
C LEU A 107 -0.27 -9.11 -3.83
N TYR A 108 -0.39 -10.43 -3.90
CA TYR A 108 -1.18 -11.16 -4.88
C TYR A 108 -1.97 -12.28 -4.21
N GLY A 109 -3.02 -12.77 -4.87
CA GLY A 109 -3.74 -13.95 -4.41
C GLY A 109 -4.69 -14.52 -5.45
N ILE A 110 -5.35 -15.61 -5.08
CA ILE A 110 -6.28 -16.33 -5.97
C ILE A 110 -7.73 -15.80 -5.92
N ASN A 111 -8.05 -14.91 -4.98
CA ASN A 111 -9.40 -14.36 -4.86
C ASN A 111 -9.51 -13.07 -5.68
N GLU A 112 -10.73 -12.68 -6.06
CA GLU A 112 -10.96 -11.43 -6.79
C GLU A 112 -10.68 -10.19 -5.92
N GLU A 113 -10.88 -10.32 -4.61
CA GLU A 113 -10.71 -9.25 -3.64
C GLU A 113 -9.51 -9.51 -2.74
N ALA A 114 -8.85 -8.42 -2.34
CA ALA A 114 -7.77 -8.47 -1.37
C ALA A 114 -8.26 -9.08 -0.04
N PRO A 115 -7.37 -9.76 0.71
CA PRO A 115 -7.69 -10.23 2.06
C PRO A 115 -8.22 -9.06 2.88
N VAL A 116 -9.39 -9.27 3.48
CA VAL A 116 -10.05 -8.27 4.31
C VAL A 116 -9.27 -8.15 5.61
N HIS A 117 -8.28 -7.27 5.63
CA HIS A 117 -7.91 -6.58 6.84
C HIS A 117 -8.43 -5.16 6.74
N THR A 118 -9.53 -4.97 7.44
CA THR A 118 -10.09 -3.67 7.76
C THR A 118 -9.09 -2.87 8.58
N PRO A 119 -9.11 -1.54 8.41
CA PRO A 119 -8.12 -0.61 8.90
C PRO A 119 -7.86 -0.75 10.40
N TYR A 120 -6.65 -0.37 10.81
CA TYR A 120 -6.32 -0.10 12.20
C TYR A 120 -7.49 0.66 12.85
N PRO A 121 -7.90 0.29 14.07
CA PRO A 121 -9.20 0.65 14.62
C PRO A 121 -9.44 2.16 14.56
N HIS A 122 -10.21 2.59 13.57
CA HIS A 122 -10.71 3.94 13.47
C HIS A 122 -12.25 3.92 13.55
N PRO A 123 -12.88 4.99 14.03
CA PRO A 123 -14.33 5.14 13.98
C PRO A 123 -14.86 5.06 12.55
N GLU A 124 -16.16 4.76 12.37
CA GLU A 124 -16.80 5.01 11.07
C GLU A 124 -16.67 6.51 10.73
N VAL A 125 -16.26 6.81 9.49
CA VAL A 125 -16.04 8.18 9.00
C VAL A 125 -16.72 8.36 7.63
N GLU A 126 -17.15 9.57 7.32
CA GLU A 126 -17.91 9.90 6.12
C GLU A 126 -17.04 10.57 5.04
N ALA A 127 -16.31 11.63 5.40
CA ALA A 127 -15.53 12.42 4.44
C ALA A 127 -14.37 13.20 5.09
N PRO A 128 -13.33 13.55 4.32
CA PRO A 128 -12.29 14.46 4.79
C PRO A 128 -12.77 15.90 4.90
N VAL A 129 -12.46 16.55 6.02
CA VAL A 129 -12.71 17.98 6.27
C VAL A 129 -11.39 18.72 6.37
N TYR A 130 -11.23 19.78 5.57
CA TYR A 130 -10.08 20.67 5.63
C TYR A 130 -10.03 21.43 6.96
N GLN A 131 -8.89 21.33 7.66
CA GLN A 131 -8.65 21.96 8.95
C GLN A 131 -7.84 23.26 8.83
N GLY A 132 -7.11 23.45 7.72
CA GLY A 132 -6.33 24.65 7.44
C GLY A 132 -4.91 24.36 6.97
N CYS A 133 -4.15 25.43 6.71
CA CYS A 133 -2.71 25.36 6.51
C CYS A 133 -1.96 25.43 7.85
N PHE A 134 -1.00 24.55 8.07
CA PHE A 134 -0.25 24.45 9.33
C PHE A 134 1.26 24.30 9.11
N THR A 135 2.06 24.69 10.10
CA THR A 135 3.52 24.48 10.09
C THR A 135 3.88 23.01 10.22
N GLU A 136 4.79 22.50 9.39
CA GLU A 136 5.49 21.26 9.70
C GLU A 136 6.50 21.48 10.83
N LEU A 137 6.73 20.45 11.64
CA LEU A 137 7.72 20.46 12.71
C LEU A 137 9.09 19.92 12.22
N PRO A 138 10.21 20.49 12.72
CA PRO A 138 11.53 19.99 12.37
C PRO A 138 11.75 18.58 12.92
N ALA A 139 12.51 17.76 12.19
CA ALA A 139 12.89 16.44 12.65
C ALA A 139 13.66 16.50 14.01
N PRO A 140 13.45 15.54 14.93
CA PRO A 140 12.71 14.29 14.73
C PRO A 140 11.19 14.43 14.89
N ASP A 141 10.68 15.58 15.34
CA ASP A 141 9.25 15.81 15.52
C ASP A 141 8.53 15.96 14.17
N ARG A 142 7.20 15.81 14.21
CA ARG A 142 6.29 16.00 13.07
C ARG A 142 4.98 16.58 13.54
N ALA A 143 4.37 17.43 12.73
CA ALA A 143 3.01 17.87 12.98
C ALA A 143 2.02 16.69 12.92
N LEU A 144 2.30 15.69 12.08
CA LEU A 144 1.57 14.42 11.98
C LEU A 144 2.58 13.26 12.01
N SER A 145 2.64 12.53 13.14
CA SER A 145 3.73 11.62 13.50
C SER A 145 3.46 10.12 13.27
N GLY A 146 2.43 9.79 12.48
CA GLY A 146 2.02 8.43 12.18
C GLY A 146 2.67 7.88 10.91
N GLY A 147 1.96 7.96 9.80
CA GLY A 147 2.36 7.43 8.49
C GLY A 147 3.01 8.49 7.61
N PHE A 148 3.88 8.06 6.70
CA PHE A 148 4.41 8.89 5.61
C PHE A 148 4.27 8.14 4.30
N GLY A 149 3.94 8.84 3.23
CA GLY A 149 4.09 8.32 1.88
C GLY A 149 4.28 9.44 0.86
N PHE A 150 4.73 9.05 -0.33
CA PHE A 150 5.16 9.99 -1.36
C PHE A 150 4.69 9.49 -2.74
N SER A 151 4.08 10.38 -3.52
CA SER A 151 3.75 10.11 -4.91
C SER A 151 4.18 11.28 -5.81
N PRO A 152 5.25 11.14 -6.60
CA PRO A 152 5.81 12.23 -7.39
C PRO A 152 4.92 12.66 -8.57
N ALA A 153 3.93 11.84 -8.95
CA ALA A 153 3.13 12.06 -10.15
C ALA A 153 1.62 11.90 -9.95
N ALA A 154 1.17 11.30 -8.85
CA ALA A 154 -0.23 10.92 -8.68
C ALA A 154 -0.81 11.32 -7.33
N MET A 155 -0.16 12.22 -6.58
CA MET A 155 -0.70 12.68 -5.29
C MET A 155 -1.98 13.50 -5.50
N THR A 156 -3.01 13.18 -4.72
CA THR A 156 -4.27 13.95 -4.61
C THR A 156 -4.67 13.97 -3.13
N ILE A 157 -5.58 14.88 -2.76
CA ILE A 157 -6.14 14.93 -1.41
C ILE A 157 -6.78 13.59 -1.05
N GLN A 158 -7.62 13.05 -1.93
CA GLN A 158 -8.31 11.77 -1.68
C GLN A 158 -7.33 10.60 -1.54
N ARG A 159 -6.28 10.56 -2.36
CA ARG A 159 -5.31 9.48 -2.33
C ARG A 159 -4.50 9.47 -1.03
N CYS A 160 -4.17 10.65 -0.49
CA CYS A 160 -3.58 10.77 0.84
C CYS A 160 -4.58 10.41 1.94
N ALA A 161 -5.84 10.86 1.82
CA ALA A 161 -6.91 10.55 2.75
C ALA A 161 -7.13 9.04 2.90
N ASP A 162 -7.21 8.32 1.79
CA ASP A 162 -7.41 6.87 1.74
C ASP A 162 -6.21 6.13 2.32
N TYR A 163 -4.99 6.55 1.98
CA TYR A 163 -3.77 5.99 2.56
C TYR A 163 -3.77 6.11 4.08
N CYS A 164 -4.02 7.31 4.61
CA CYS A 164 -4.00 7.54 6.05
C CYS A 164 -5.13 6.80 6.77
N LEU A 165 -6.34 6.77 6.20
CA LEU A 165 -7.46 6.02 6.76
C LEU A 165 -7.15 4.52 6.84
N ASN A 166 -6.62 3.95 5.76
CA ASN A 166 -6.19 2.55 5.70
C ASN A 166 -5.02 2.26 6.66
N SER A 167 -4.21 3.27 6.98
CA SER A 167 -3.14 3.22 7.97
C SER A 167 -3.62 3.41 9.42
N GLY A 168 -4.91 3.66 9.65
CA GLY A 168 -5.49 3.88 10.99
C GLY A 168 -5.60 5.30 11.47
N PHE A 169 -5.34 6.26 10.60
CA PHE A 169 -5.23 7.66 10.96
C PHE A 169 -6.34 8.46 10.31
N THR A 170 -7.15 9.11 11.15
CA THR A 170 -8.16 10.05 10.66
C THR A 170 -7.56 11.41 10.32
N TRP A 171 -6.39 11.76 10.89
CA TRP A 171 -5.68 12.98 10.54
C TRP A 171 -4.67 12.73 9.44
N PHE A 172 -4.66 13.62 8.47
CA PHE A 172 -3.68 13.60 7.40
C PHE A 172 -3.34 15.01 6.92
N GLY A 173 -2.19 15.14 6.26
CA GLY A 173 -1.68 16.41 5.78
C GLY A 173 -0.86 16.21 4.53
N LEU A 174 -1.03 17.12 3.56
CA LEU A 174 -0.28 17.11 2.32
C LEU A 174 0.79 18.19 2.37
N GLN A 175 2.01 17.85 1.94
CA GLN A 175 3.16 18.75 1.89
C GLN A 175 3.82 18.69 0.51
N TYR A 176 4.38 19.82 0.09
CA TYR A 176 5.29 19.89 -1.06
C TYR A 176 4.81 19.13 -2.31
N MET A 177 3.53 19.31 -2.67
CA MET A 177 2.87 18.75 -3.87
C MET A 177 2.62 17.23 -3.85
N ALA A 178 3.46 16.47 -3.16
CA ALA A 178 3.64 15.03 -3.40
C ALA A 178 3.75 14.19 -2.12
N GLU A 179 3.93 14.81 -0.96
CA GLU A 179 4.10 14.13 0.31
C GLU A 179 2.78 14.06 1.07
N CYS A 180 2.53 12.91 1.70
CA CYS A 180 1.37 12.62 2.51
C CYS A 180 1.83 12.18 3.90
N PHE A 181 1.37 12.88 4.92
CA PHE A 181 1.63 12.60 6.32
C PHE A 181 0.32 12.22 7.00
N CYS A 182 0.38 11.23 7.89
CA CYS A 182 -0.76 10.75 8.66
C CYS A 182 -0.43 10.89 10.15
N GLY A 183 -1.44 11.03 11.00
CA GLY A 183 -1.22 11.09 12.44
C GLY A 183 -2.44 10.68 13.25
N PRO A 184 -2.25 10.29 14.52
CA PRO A 184 -3.37 10.11 15.43
C PRO A 184 -4.04 11.45 15.78
N GLU A 185 -3.28 12.53 15.74
CA GLU A 185 -3.70 13.91 16.01
C GLU A 185 -2.74 14.88 15.31
N LEU A 186 -3.15 16.14 15.19
CA LEU A 186 -2.27 17.25 14.85
C LEU A 186 -1.53 17.72 16.12
N ASP A 187 -0.20 17.71 16.08
CA ASP A 187 0.62 18.13 17.22
C ASP A 187 0.31 19.57 17.64
N SER A 188 0.17 19.79 18.96
CA SER A 188 -0.16 21.11 19.53
C SER A 188 0.87 22.22 19.27
N LEU A 189 2.11 21.87 18.89
CA LEU A 189 3.16 22.80 18.49
C LEU A 189 3.02 23.24 17.04
N SER A 190 2.21 22.54 16.24
CA SER A 190 1.90 22.96 14.88
C SER A 190 0.94 24.16 14.90
N THR A 191 1.36 25.26 14.29
CA THR A 191 0.61 26.51 14.29
C THR A 191 -0.11 26.72 12.97
N GLN A 192 -1.34 27.25 13.05
CA GLN A 192 -2.12 27.60 11.88
C GLN A 192 -1.49 28.81 11.15
N LEU A 193 -1.41 28.70 9.83
CA LEU A 193 -0.88 29.70 8.91
C LEU A 193 -1.99 30.30 8.05
N ASN A 194 -1.63 31.23 7.16
CA ASN A 194 -2.56 31.65 6.12
C ASN A 194 -2.69 30.53 5.08
N ASP A 195 -3.89 30.26 4.56
CA ASP A 195 -4.05 29.23 3.53
C ASP A 195 -3.21 29.49 2.27
N THR A 196 -2.88 30.75 1.96
CA THR A 196 -1.96 31.08 0.85
C THR A 196 -0.53 30.61 1.07
N ASP A 197 -0.16 30.21 2.29
CA ASP A 197 1.15 29.61 2.57
C ASP A 197 1.24 28.16 2.08
N CYS A 198 0.09 27.51 1.94
CA CYS A 198 -0.06 26.18 1.36
C CYS A 198 -0.68 26.34 -0.03
N ASP A 199 0.11 26.73 -1.04
CA ASP A 199 -0.37 27.05 -2.39
C ASP A 199 0.18 26.11 -3.48
N LEU A 200 0.86 25.03 -3.08
CA LEU A 200 1.45 24.10 -4.03
C LEU A 200 0.40 23.12 -4.55
N ALA A 201 0.29 23.05 -5.87
CA ALA A 201 -0.64 22.14 -6.53
C ALA A 201 -0.23 20.68 -6.35
N CYS A 202 -1.21 19.78 -6.21
CA CYS A 202 -0.96 18.34 -6.11
C CYS A 202 -0.37 17.77 -7.41
N THR A 203 0.56 16.82 -7.31
CA THR A 203 1.21 16.21 -8.49
C THR A 203 0.24 15.44 -9.39
N GLY A 204 -0.80 14.84 -8.82
CA GLY A 204 -1.84 14.09 -9.53
C GLY A 204 -3.14 14.86 -9.77
N ALA A 205 -3.31 16.03 -9.15
CA ALA A 205 -4.51 16.86 -9.29
C ALA A 205 -4.14 18.36 -9.22
N PRO A 206 -3.76 18.99 -10.35
CA PRO A 206 -3.26 20.37 -10.35
C PRO A 206 -4.26 21.45 -9.89
N THR A 207 -5.54 21.09 -9.73
CA THR A 207 -6.59 21.96 -9.19
C THR A 207 -6.76 21.84 -7.68
N GLU A 208 -6.10 20.87 -7.06
CA GLU A 208 -6.08 20.64 -5.61
C GLU A 208 -4.81 21.21 -5.00
N THR A 209 -4.90 21.57 -3.72
CA THR A 209 -3.80 22.13 -2.94
C THR A 209 -3.19 21.06 -2.03
N CYS A 210 -1.88 20.83 -2.19
CA CYS A 210 -1.08 19.83 -1.49
C CYS A 210 0.06 20.46 -0.68
N GLY A 211 -0.30 21.41 0.20
CA GLY A 211 0.62 22.01 1.15
C GLY A 211 1.56 23.07 0.58
N GLY A 212 2.69 23.23 1.24
CA GLY A 212 3.75 24.19 0.92
C GLY A 212 5.13 23.63 1.24
N SER A 213 6.18 24.42 1.05
CA SER A 213 7.52 24.08 1.54
C SER A 213 7.53 24.11 3.07
N SER A 214 7.64 22.94 3.72
CA SER A 214 7.57 22.75 5.18
C SER A 214 6.25 23.24 5.81
N LYS A 215 5.15 23.07 5.08
CA LYS A 215 3.80 23.48 5.47
C LYS A 215 2.79 22.44 4.99
N LEU A 216 1.83 22.13 5.84
CA LEU A 216 0.84 21.09 5.60
C LEU A 216 -0.53 21.69 5.32
N SER A 217 -1.17 21.25 4.23
CA SER A 217 -2.63 21.34 4.12
C SER A 217 -3.21 20.18 4.92
N VAL A 218 -3.78 20.47 6.10
CA VAL A 218 -4.24 19.45 7.07
C VAL A 218 -5.73 19.20 6.90
N TYR A 219 -6.10 17.93 6.99
CA TYR A 219 -7.46 17.43 6.90
C TYR A 219 -7.70 16.40 8.00
N GLN A 220 -8.97 16.20 8.34
CA GLN A 220 -9.42 15.16 9.26
C GLN A 220 -10.64 14.45 8.68
N TRP A 221 -10.64 13.11 8.70
CA TRP A 221 -11.84 12.32 8.52
C TRP A 221 -12.79 12.51 9.72
N VAL A 222 -14.06 12.80 9.44
CA VAL A 222 -15.13 12.98 10.45
C VAL A 222 -16.28 12.02 10.26
#